data_AF-A0A0W8H0J0-F1
#
_entry.id   AF-A0A0W8H0J0-F1
#
_cell.length_a   1.000
_cell.length_b   1.000
_cell.length_c   1.000
_cell.angle_alpha   90.00
_cell.angle_beta   90.00
_cell.angle_gamma   90.00
#
_symmetry.space_group_name_H-M   'P 1'
#
loop_
_entity.id
_entity.type
_entity.pdbx_description
1 polymer ?
#
loop_
_entity_poly.entity_id
_entity_poly.type
_entity_poly.pdbx_seq_one_letter_code
_entity_poly.pdbx_strand_id
1 'polypeptide(L)'
;MAQKSQQSALNELIAEQKLLCEEFDSAYVEVKGDDVVAVAVHTLNQEPIVGLRKKPETEENVAWFIYGGELGEGQDFFTTMTVRELQDILPDVLPYLALSEGYRFMIDGDDYEDVWKEGDES
;
A
#
# COMPACT_ATOMS: atom_id res chain seq x y z
N MET A 1 29.32 -3.36 -4.31
CA MET A 1 28.55 -4.29 -3.46
C MET A 1 27.15 -3.73 -3.19
N ALA A 2 27.01 -2.49 -2.68
CA ALA A 2 25.72 -1.82 -2.45
C ALA A 2 24.74 -1.82 -3.66
N GLN A 3 25.18 -1.43 -4.86
CA GLN A 3 24.32 -1.43 -6.06
C GLN A 3 23.75 -2.81 -6.43
N LYS A 4 24.50 -3.89 -6.16
CA LYS A 4 24.07 -5.26 -6.50
C LYS A 4 23.03 -5.77 -5.50
N SER A 5 23.15 -5.37 -4.24
CA SER A 5 22.22 -5.68 -3.15
C SER A 5 20.91 -4.89 -3.25
N GLN A 6 20.97 -3.63 -3.69
CA GLN A 6 19.76 -2.82 -3.92
C GLN A 6 18.95 -3.35 -5.11
N GLN A 7 19.63 -3.79 -6.18
CA GLN A 7 18.96 -4.38 -7.33
C GLN A 7 18.28 -5.72 -6.99
N SER A 8 18.88 -6.54 -6.13
CA SER A 8 18.28 -7.81 -5.71
C SER A 8 17.03 -7.57 -4.87
N ALA A 9 17.08 -6.67 -3.89
CA ALA A 9 15.92 -6.36 -3.04
C ALA A 9 14.74 -5.81 -3.84
N LEU A 10 15.00 -4.93 -4.82
CA LEU A 10 13.95 -4.43 -5.71
C LEU A 10 13.31 -5.54 -6.55
N ASN A 11 14.13 -6.47 -7.07
CA ASN A 11 13.61 -7.58 -7.86
C ASN A 11 12.79 -8.57 -7.02
N GLU A 12 13.18 -8.79 -5.77
CA GLU A 12 12.44 -9.62 -4.79
C GLU A 12 11.09 -8.99 -4.49
N LEU A 13 11.05 -7.69 -4.16
CA LEU A 13 9.80 -6.95 -3.94
C LEU A 13 8.87 -7.01 -5.16
N ILE A 14 9.39 -6.80 -6.38
CA ILE A 14 8.59 -6.89 -7.61
C ILE A 14 8.04 -8.31 -7.82
N ALA A 15 8.80 -9.34 -7.46
CA ALA A 15 8.33 -10.71 -7.55
C ALA A 15 7.20 -10.97 -6.55
N GLU A 16 7.34 -10.49 -5.32
CA GLU A 16 6.33 -10.58 -4.27
C GLU A 16 5.03 -9.86 -4.66
N GLN A 17 5.13 -8.62 -5.16
CA GLN A 17 4.01 -7.86 -5.69
C GLN A 17 3.23 -8.62 -6.77
N LYS A 18 3.93 -9.30 -7.68
CA LYS A 18 3.30 -10.10 -8.75
C LYS A 18 2.60 -11.34 -8.21
N LEU A 19 3.21 -12.03 -7.26
CA LEU A 19 2.64 -13.20 -6.61
C LEU A 19 1.37 -12.83 -5.85
N LEU A 20 1.42 -11.74 -5.08
CA LEU A 20 0.25 -11.21 -4.36
C LEU A 20 -0.88 -10.84 -5.33
N CYS A 21 -0.57 -10.14 -6.43
CA CYS A 21 -1.58 -9.84 -7.44
C CYS A 21 -2.20 -11.11 -8.04
N GLU A 22 -1.42 -12.17 -8.29
CA GLU A 22 -1.93 -13.45 -8.79
C GLU A 22 -2.82 -14.15 -7.74
N GLU A 23 -2.41 -14.15 -6.47
CA GLU A 23 -3.15 -14.77 -5.36
C GLU A 23 -4.56 -14.19 -5.19
N PHE A 24 -4.70 -12.88 -5.33
CA PHE A 24 -5.96 -12.16 -5.13
C PHE A 24 -6.67 -11.78 -6.44
N ASP A 25 -6.35 -12.44 -7.56
CA ASP A 25 -6.95 -12.20 -8.90
C ASP A 25 -6.91 -10.72 -9.35
N SER A 26 -5.87 -10.00 -8.93
CA SER A 26 -5.67 -8.59 -9.24
C SER A 26 -4.82 -8.38 -10.48
N ALA A 27 -5.13 -7.36 -11.28
CA ALA A 27 -4.21 -6.92 -12.32
C ALA A 27 -2.97 -6.28 -11.67
N TYR A 28 -1.78 -6.73 -12.07
CA TYR A 28 -0.52 -6.12 -11.63
C TYR A 28 -0.40 -4.69 -12.16
N VAL A 29 -0.26 -3.73 -11.26
CA VAL A 29 0.07 -2.34 -11.56
C VAL A 29 1.51 -2.07 -11.11
N GLU A 30 2.35 -1.64 -12.04
CA GLU A 30 3.74 -1.26 -11.72
C GLU A 30 3.77 -0.12 -10.70
N VAL A 31 4.55 -0.30 -9.63
CA VAL A 31 4.78 0.70 -8.59
C VAL A 31 6.13 1.36 -8.81
N LYS A 32 6.13 2.69 -8.92
CA LYS A 32 7.34 3.49 -9.04
C LYS A 32 7.63 4.19 -7.71
N GLY A 33 8.91 4.43 -7.46
CA GLY A 33 9.32 5.08 -6.22
C GLY A 33 8.83 6.52 -6.09
N ASP A 34 8.48 7.18 -7.19
CA ASP A 34 7.91 8.53 -7.27
C ASP A 34 6.37 8.56 -7.32
N ASP A 35 5.71 7.39 -7.32
CA ASP A 35 4.26 7.34 -7.12
C ASP A 35 3.90 7.92 -5.75
N VAL A 36 2.76 8.60 -5.67
CA VAL A 36 2.33 9.33 -4.48
C VAL A 36 1.22 8.55 -3.75
N VAL A 37 1.38 8.44 -2.43
CA VAL A 37 0.44 7.81 -1.51
C VAL A 37 0.04 8.80 -0.42
N ALA A 38 -1.18 8.67 0.09
CA ALA A 38 -1.69 9.44 1.22
C ALA A 38 -1.63 8.59 2.49
N VAL A 39 -0.96 9.07 3.53
CA VAL A 39 -0.76 8.31 4.78
C VAL A 39 -1.20 9.11 6.00
N ALA A 40 -2.02 8.53 6.86
CA ALA A 40 -2.34 9.08 8.18
C ALA A 40 -1.22 8.71 9.17
N VAL A 41 -0.06 9.36 9.04
CA VAL A 41 1.19 8.98 9.75
C VAL A 41 1.01 8.86 11.28
N HIS A 42 0.14 9.69 11.86
CA HIS A 42 -0.12 9.71 13.29
C HIS A 42 -0.89 8.49 13.82
N THR A 43 -1.46 7.65 12.95
CA THR A 43 -2.17 6.43 13.34
C THR A 43 -1.38 5.16 13.09
N LEU A 44 -0.17 5.22 12.53
CA LEU A 44 0.63 4.03 12.19
C LEU A 44 1.10 3.21 13.42
N ASN A 45 0.87 3.72 14.64
CA ASN A 45 1.08 2.97 15.88
C ASN A 45 -0.18 2.24 16.37
N GLN A 46 -1.26 2.27 15.58
CA GLN A 46 -2.51 1.57 15.84
C GLN A 46 -2.66 0.43 14.84
N GLU A 47 -3.39 -0.60 15.27
CA GLU A 47 -3.63 -1.80 14.47
C GLU A 47 -5.13 -1.97 14.23
N PRO A 48 -5.52 -2.57 13.08
CA PRO A 48 -4.65 -3.01 11.99
C PRO A 48 -4.19 -1.82 11.11
N ILE A 49 -3.12 -2.00 10.34
CA ILE A 49 -2.81 -1.11 9.21
C ILE A 49 -3.73 -1.46 8.05
N VAL A 50 -4.43 -0.45 7.55
CA VAL A 50 -5.38 -0.57 6.45
C VAL A 50 -4.93 0.29 5.28
N GLY A 51 -5.02 -0.26 4.07
CA GLY A 51 -4.81 0.47 2.83
C GLY A 51 -6.01 0.37 1.92
N LEU A 52 -6.36 1.49 1.27
CA LEU A 52 -7.46 1.59 0.33
C LEU A 52 -6.95 2.14 -1.00
N ARG A 53 -7.14 1.39 -2.10
CA ARG A 53 -6.82 1.88 -3.44
C ARG A 53 -8.05 2.44 -4.13
N LYS A 54 -8.10 3.76 -4.22
CA LYS A 54 -9.16 4.49 -4.93
C LYS A 54 -8.73 4.87 -6.33
N LYS A 55 -9.72 5.11 -7.19
CA LYS A 55 -9.50 5.80 -8.45
C LYS A 55 -8.89 7.18 -8.16
N PRO A 56 -7.78 7.56 -8.80
CA PRO A 56 -7.26 8.91 -8.62
C PRO A 56 -8.26 9.94 -9.17
N GLU A 57 -8.61 10.93 -8.34
CA GLU A 57 -9.54 12.00 -8.71
C GLU A 57 -8.83 13.32 -9.04
N THR A 58 -7.53 13.42 -8.72
CA THR A 58 -6.72 14.64 -8.83
C THR A 58 -5.54 14.47 -9.80
N GLU A 59 -4.93 15.59 -10.20
CA GLU A 59 -3.74 15.58 -11.07
C GLU A 59 -2.51 14.90 -10.44
N GLU A 60 -2.46 14.83 -9.10
CA GLU A 60 -1.38 14.18 -8.35
C GLU A 60 -1.44 12.65 -8.38
N ASN A 61 -2.49 12.07 -8.98
CA ASN A 61 -2.68 10.62 -9.16
C ASN A 61 -2.57 9.80 -7.87
N VAL A 62 -2.91 10.37 -6.72
CA VAL A 62 -2.88 9.67 -5.42
C VAL A 62 -3.92 8.56 -5.44
N ALA A 63 -3.47 7.30 -5.42
CA ALA A 63 -4.33 6.14 -5.50
C ALA A 63 -4.49 5.43 -4.16
N TRP A 64 -3.47 5.45 -3.30
CA TRP A 64 -3.46 4.73 -2.03
C TRP A 64 -3.69 5.65 -0.84
N PHE A 65 -4.56 5.22 0.07
CA PHE A 65 -4.82 5.84 1.37
C PHE A 65 -4.51 4.83 2.46
N ILE A 66 -3.50 5.10 3.30
CA ILE A 66 -2.99 4.17 4.32
C ILE A 66 -3.12 4.78 5.72
N TYR A 67 -3.58 3.99 6.68
CA TYR A 67 -3.79 4.40 8.07
C TYR A 67 -3.77 3.19 9.00
N GLY A 68 -3.47 3.38 10.28
CA GLY A 68 -3.69 2.37 11.33
C GLY A 68 -5.00 2.57 12.08
N GLY A 69 -5.58 1.48 12.58
CA GLY A 69 -6.80 1.44 13.38
C GLY A 69 -8.05 1.87 12.61
N GLU A 70 -8.95 2.55 13.31
CA GLU A 70 -10.17 3.10 12.72
C GLU A 70 -9.96 4.57 12.32
N LEU A 71 -10.39 4.94 11.11
CA LEU A 71 -10.49 6.35 10.74
C LEU A 71 -11.71 6.96 11.43
N GLY A 72 -11.48 7.93 12.30
CA GLY A 72 -12.55 8.79 12.82
C GLY A 72 -13.18 9.66 11.72
N GLU A 73 -14.32 10.27 12.03
CA GLU A 73 -14.95 11.25 11.13
C GLU A 73 -14.09 12.52 11.01
N GLY A 74 -13.26 12.59 9.96
CA GLY A 74 -12.43 13.74 9.63
C GLY A 74 -11.42 13.43 8.52
N GLN A 75 -11.48 14.17 7.40
CA GLN A 75 -10.67 13.93 6.20
C GLN A 75 -9.29 14.62 6.25
N ASP A 76 -8.96 15.33 7.34
CA ASP A 76 -7.87 16.31 7.37
C ASP A 76 -6.51 15.78 7.87
N PHE A 77 -6.29 14.46 7.91
CA PHE A 77 -5.08 13.91 8.55
C PHE A 77 -4.12 13.13 7.65
N PHE A 78 -4.39 13.05 6.35
CA PHE A 78 -3.49 12.39 5.41
C PHE A 78 -2.37 13.32 4.98
N THR A 79 -1.14 12.82 5.02
CA THR A 79 0.05 13.45 4.45
C THR A 79 0.42 12.71 3.18
N THR A 80 0.60 13.42 2.07
CA THR A 80 1.10 12.82 0.84
C THR A 80 2.61 12.61 0.90
N MET A 81 3.07 11.49 0.40
CA MET A 81 4.50 11.16 0.29
C MET A 81 4.73 10.22 -0.88
N THR A 82 5.97 10.12 -1.33
CA THR A 82 6.37 9.17 -2.36
C THR A 82 6.47 7.75 -1.79
N VAL A 83 6.30 6.72 -2.64
CA VAL A 83 6.54 5.32 -2.25
C VAL A 83 7.96 5.13 -1.68
N ARG A 84 8.94 5.89 -2.20
CA ARG A 84 10.31 5.87 -1.66
C ARG A 84 10.38 6.37 -0.22
N GLU A 85 9.64 7.41 0.14
CA GLU A 85 9.57 7.90 1.53
C GLU A 85 8.79 6.93 2.41
N LEU A 86 7.69 6.35 1.88
CA LEU A 86 6.91 5.34 2.58
C LEU A 86 7.75 4.11 2.94
N GLN A 87 8.64 3.67 2.05
CA GLN A 87 9.57 2.56 2.30
C GLN A 87 10.39 2.74 3.59
N ASP A 88 10.78 3.97 3.93
CA ASP A 88 11.58 4.26 5.13
C ASP A 88 10.71 4.28 6.41
N ILE A 89 9.38 4.37 6.28
CA ILE A 89 8.43 4.53 7.39
C ILE A 89 7.66 3.23 7.66
N LEU A 90 7.16 2.59 6.60
CA LEU A 90 6.27 1.45 6.64
C LEU A 90 6.55 0.54 5.43
N PRO A 91 7.67 -0.19 5.41
CA PRO A 91 8.04 -1.06 4.29
C PRO A 91 7.08 -2.24 4.09
N ASP A 92 6.40 -2.67 5.15
CA ASP A 92 5.56 -3.87 5.14
C ASP A 92 4.35 -3.74 4.21
N VAL A 93 3.94 -2.51 3.84
CA VAL A 93 2.81 -2.30 2.92
C VAL A 93 3.20 -2.29 1.43
N LEU A 94 4.49 -2.28 1.10
CA LEU A 94 4.98 -2.18 -0.28
C LEU A 94 4.48 -3.32 -1.21
N PRO A 95 4.33 -4.58 -0.74
CA PRO A 95 3.81 -5.67 -1.57
C PRO A 95 2.40 -5.41 -2.10
N TYR A 96 1.54 -4.77 -1.30
CA TYR A 96 0.14 -4.52 -1.65
C TYR A 96 -0.04 -3.38 -2.66
N LEU A 97 0.94 -2.47 -2.78
CA LEU A 97 0.79 -1.26 -3.62
C LEU A 97 0.60 -1.56 -5.12
N ALA A 98 0.92 -2.78 -5.56
CA ALA A 98 0.74 -3.23 -6.93
C ALA A 98 -0.70 -3.69 -7.27
N LEU A 99 -1.55 -3.94 -6.27
CA LEU A 99 -2.93 -4.38 -6.46
C LEU A 99 -3.77 -3.34 -7.20
N SER A 100 -4.58 -3.73 -8.18
CA SER A 100 -5.38 -2.81 -9.00
C SER A 100 -6.43 -1.97 -8.23
N GLU A 101 -7.03 -0.98 -8.90
CA GLU A 101 -8.06 -0.09 -8.33
C GLU A 101 -9.21 -0.88 -7.66
N GLY A 102 -9.67 -0.38 -6.51
CA GLY A 102 -10.74 -0.98 -5.71
C GLY A 102 -10.27 -2.01 -4.70
N TYR A 103 -8.98 -2.38 -4.71
CA TYR A 103 -8.43 -3.28 -3.69
C TYR A 103 -8.20 -2.58 -2.36
N ARG A 104 -8.31 -3.38 -1.31
CA ARG A 104 -8.08 -3.03 0.09
C ARG A 104 -7.19 -4.10 0.71
N PHE A 105 -6.39 -3.69 1.69
CA PHE A 105 -5.65 -4.62 2.54
C PHE A 105 -5.80 -4.23 4.00
N MET A 106 -5.65 -5.22 4.87
CA MET A 106 -5.59 -5.08 6.32
C MET A 106 -4.50 -6.01 6.84
N ILE A 107 -3.52 -5.47 7.55
CA ILE A 107 -2.43 -6.23 8.18
C ILE A 107 -2.24 -5.83 9.64
N ASP A 108 -1.83 -6.75 10.49
CA ASP A 108 -1.44 -6.47 11.88
C ASP A 108 -0.11 -7.14 12.25
N GLY A 109 0.34 -6.91 13.49
CA GLY A 109 1.59 -7.45 14.04
C GLY A 109 1.51 -8.92 14.48
N ASP A 110 0.35 -9.57 14.41
CA ASP A 110 0.14 -10.98 14.71
C ASP A 110 0.13 -11.86 13.44
N ASP A 111 0.75 -11.37 12.36
CA ASP A 111 0.79 -11.99 11.02
C ASP A 111 -0.63 -12.18 10.40
N TYR A 112 -1.63 -11.41 10.84
CA TYR A 112 -2.90 -11.36 10.15
C TYR A 112 -2.77 -10.54 8.87
N GLU A 113 -3.29 -11.10 7.78
CA GLU A 113 -3.43 -10.42 6.49
C GLU A 113 -4.81 -10.71 5.91
N ASP A 114 -5.47 -9.67 5.42
CA ASP A 114 -6.67 -9.78 4.59
C ASP A 114 -6.58 -8.81 3.43
N VAL A 115 -6.89 -9.29 2.22
CA VAL A 115 -6.86 -8.51 0.98
C VAL A 115 -8.13 -8.82 0.19
N TRP A 116 -8.87 -7.78 -0.15
CA TRP A 116 -10.14 -7.93 -0.85
C TRP A 116 -10.42 -6.76 -1.78
N LYS A 117 -11.37 -6.94 -2.69
CA LYS A 117 -11.83 -5.89 -3.59
C LYS A 117 -13.17 -5.33 -3.12
N GLU A 118 -13.30 -4.01 -3.21
CA GLU A 118 -14.52 -3.31 -2.84
C GLU A 118 -15.70 -3.79 -3.71
N GLY A 119 -16.79 -4.22 -3.06
CA GLY A 119 -17.96 -4.80 -3.73
C GLY A 119 -17.97 -6.32 -3.83
N ASP A 120 -16.89 -7.02 -3.45
CA ASP A 120 -16.86 -8.48 -3.32
C ASP A 120 -17.33 -8.97 -1.93
N GLU A 121 -17.96 -8.09 -1.14
CA GLU A 121 -18.62 -8.43 0.13
C GLU A 121 -19.79 -9.40 -0.13
N SER A 122 -19.55 -10.70 0.13
CA SER A 122 -20.56 -11.77 0.02
C SER A 122 -21.12 -12.16 1.38
#